data_AF-A0A800BWG8-F1
#
_entry.id   AF-A0A800BWG8-F1
#
_cell.length_a   1.000
_cell.length_b   1.000
_cell.length_c   1.000
_cell.angle_alpha   90.00
_cell.angle_beta   90.00
_cell.angle_gamma   90.00
#
_symmetry.space_group_name_H-M   'P 1'
#
loop_
_entity.id
_entity.type
_entity.pdbx_description
1 polymer ?
#
loop_
_entity_poly.entity_id
_entity_poly.type
_entity_poly.pdbx_seq_one_letter_code
_entity_poly.pdbx_strand_id
1 'polypeptide(L)'
;ETPAETPAETPAETPAETPAEKTVPEGPGLSFDPKSLNHHAILRHFPRFDAALSEARRATQLGNYQWAAAIYFSLLQVYPSADLAGQLGNILWRLGEPTWAHRAWRYAAQRLIQEGRIDAARKFAHTLRQFDPALADEIQSHLRRSSSAAHKEPHS
;
A
#
# COMPACT_ATOMS: atom_id res chain seq x y z
N GLU A 1 -49.99 52.64 22.32
CA GLU A 1 -48.88 53.47 21.78
C GLU A 1 -47.79 53.49 22.83
N THR A 2 -46.51 53.19 22.64
CA THR A 2 -45.63 52.65 21.57
C THR A 2 -44.36 52.15 22.32
N PRO A 3 -43.34 51.54 21.69
CA PRO A 3 -42.75 50.27 22.13
C PRO A 3 -41.24 50.42 22.43
N ALA A 4 -40.55 49.28 22.63
CA ALA A 4 -39.20 48.98 22.13
C ALA A 4 -38.39 48.19 23.17
N GLU A 5 -38.41 46.86 23.05
CA GLU A 5 -37.21 46.08 23.34
C GLU A 5 -36.63 45.65 21.99
N THR A 6 -35.39 46.09 21.77
CA THR A 6 -34.54 45.75 20.65
C THR A 6 -33.74 44.51 21.03
N PRO A 7 -33.75 43.43 20.25
CA PRO A 7 -32.63 42.50 20.24
C PRO A 7 -31.67 42.91 19.13
N ALA A 8 -30.48 43.35 19.54
CA ALA A 8 -29.31 43.30 18.69
C ALA A 8 -28.94 41.82 18.46
N GLU A 9 -28.67 41.46 17.21
CA GLU A 9 -27.46 40.76 16.76
C GLU A 9 -27.71 40.04 15.43
N THR A 10 -26.84 40.36 14.48
CA THR A 10 -26.57 39.69 13.21
C THR A 10 -25.04 39.77 13.12
N PRO A 11 -24.26 38.81 12.57
CA PRO A 11 -24.58 37.86 11.51
C PRO A 11 -23.89 36.47 11.68
N ALA A 12 -23.85 35.69 10.59
CA ALA A 12 -23.19 34.39 10.38
C ALA A 12 -24.06 33.20 10.83
N GLU A 13 -24.39 32.24 9.98
CA GLU A 13 -23.42 31.43 9.25
C GLU A 13 -23.76 31.28 7.76
N THR A 14 -22.78 31.65 6.93
CA THR A 14 -22.61 31.10 5.60
C THR A 14 -22.42 29.59 5.73
N PRO A 15 -23.22 28.73 5.05
CA PRO A 15 -22.81 27.35 4.87
C PRO A 15 -21.52 27.39 4.05
N ALA A 16 -20.42 27.02 4.69
CA ALA A 16 -19.17 26.79 4.00
C ALA A 16 -19.42 25.82 2.84
N GLU A 17 -19.23 26.31 1.62
CA GLU A 17 -19.06 25.46 0.47
C GLU A 17 -17.93 24.47 0.79
N THR A 18 -18.30 23.20 0.94
CA THR A 18 -17.35 22.11 1.08
C THR A 18 -16.36 22.18 -0.08
N PRO A 19 -15.04 22.18 0.17
CA PRO A 19 -14.06 22.32 -0.89
C PRO A 19 -14.11 21.09 -1.78
N ALA A 20 -14.35 21.34 -3.07
CA ALA A 20 -13.95 20.54 -4.22
C ALA A 20 -13.66 19.07 -3.89
N GLU A 21 -14.71 18.26 -3.98
CA GLU A 21 -14.58 16.86 -4.34
C GLU A 21 -13.85 16.81 -5.68
N LYS A 22 -12.52 16.74 -5.61
CA LYS A 22 -11.67 16.41 -6.74
C LYS A 22 -12.08 15.00 -7.09
N THR A 23 -13.00 14.91 -8.04
CA THR A 23 -13.62 13.71 -8.59
C THR A 23 -12.52 12.68 -8.83
N VAL A 24 -12.27 11.82 -7.84
CA VAL A 24 -11.65 10.54 -8.12
C VAL A 24 -12.78 9.78 -8.78
N PRO A 25 -12.63 9.34 -10.04
CA PRO A 25 -13.70 8.60 -10.69
C PRO A 25 -13.97 7.34 -9.86
N GLU A 26 -15.04 7.36 -9.05
CA GLU A 26 -15.68 6.19 -8.48
C GLU A 26 -16.38 5.46 -9.64
N GLY A 27 -15.56 4.92 -10.54
CA GLY A 27 -15.99 4.00 -11.56
C GLY A 27 -16.00 2.59 -10.96
N PRO A 28 -17.07 1.82 -11.12
CA PRO A 28 -17.03 0.39 -10.85
C PRO A 28 -16.02 -0.24 -11.83
N GLY A 29 -14.92 -0.79 -11.32
CA GLY A 29 -14.11 -1.76 -12.07
C GLY A 29 -12.90 -1.26 -12.87
N LEU A 30 -12.24 -0.16 -12.49
CA LEU A 30 -10.87 0.07 -12.96
C LEU A 30 -9.90 -0.85 -12.20
N SER A 31 -9.76 -2.07 -12.72
CA SER A 31 -8.85 -3.07 -12.18
C SER A 31 -7.40 -2.59 -12.29
N PHE A 32 -6.59 -2.89 -11.28
CA PHE A 32 -5.16 -2.59 -11.32
C PHE A 32 -4.47 -3.43 -12.39
N ASP A 33 -4.16 -2.83 -13.54
CA ASP A 33 -3.36 -3.45 -14.59
C ASP A 33 -1.93 -2.88 -14.60
N PRO A 34 -0.92 -3.61 -14.09
CA PRO A 34 0.45 -3.12 -14.03
C PRO A 34 1.10 -2.95 -15.41
N LYS A 35 0.57 -3.58 -16.48
CA LYS A 35 1.13 -3.45 -17.83
C LYS A 35 0.71 -2.13 -18.49
N SER A 36 -0.43 -1.59 -18.09
CA SER A 36 -0.92 -0.28 -18.53
C SER A 36 -0.15 0.90 -17.93
N LEU A 37 0.61 0.67 -16.86
CA LEU A 37 1.32 1.71 -16.14
C LEU A 37 2.63 2.10 -16.84
N ASN A 38 2.81 3.41 -17.09
CA ASN A 38 4.07 3.95 -17.55
C ASN A 38 4.94 4.37 -16.37
N HIS A 39 5.71 3.42 -15.80
CA HIS A 39 6.55 3.66 -14.61
C HIS A 39 7.55 4.78 -14.80
N HIS A 40 8.13 4.90 -16.00
CA HIS A 40 9.08 5.96 -16.31
C HIS A 40 8.42 7.34 -16.26
N ALA A 41 7.22 7.48 -16.80
CA ALA A 41 6.47 8.73 -16.72
C ALA A 41 6.13 9.07 -15.25
N ILE A 42 5.63 8.10 -14.48
CA ILE A 42 5.30 8.28 -13.06
C ILE A 42 6.51 8.77 -12.28
N LEU A 43 7.65 8.07 -12.39
CA LEU A 43 8.86 8.41 -11.64
C LEU A 43 9.51 9.72 -12.11
N ARG A 44 9.31 10.13 -13.37
CA ARG A 44 9.80 11.43 -13.88
C ARG A 44 9.15 12.62 -13.17
N HIS A 45 7.96 12.46 -12.61
CA HIS A 45 7.32 13.51 -11.81
C HIS A 45 7.99 13.74 -10.46
N PHE A 46 8.82 12.80 -10.01
CA PHE A 46 9.47 12.86 -8.70
C PHE A 46 10.98 13.02 -8.85
N PRO A 47 11.58 14.08 -8.27
CA PRO A 47 13.01 14.32 -8.41
C PRO A 47 13.88 13.28 -7.69
N ARG A 48 13.32 12.56 -6.70
CA ARG A 48 14.03 11.61 -5.84
C ARG A 48 13.12 10.47 -5.40
N PHE A 49 13.73 9.35 -5.01
CA PHE A 49 13.05 8.19 -4.42
C PHE A 49 12.16 8.59 -3.23
N ASP A 50 12.68 9.38 -2.29
CA ASP A 50 11.94 9.79 -1.08
C ASP A 50 10.71 10.64 -1.40
N ALA A 51 10.77 11.45 -2.47
CA ALA A 51 9.64 12.26 -2.91
C ALA A 51 8.51 11.39 -3.45
N ALA A 52 8.84 10.40 -4.28
CA ALA A 52 7.87 9.42 -4.77
C ALA A 52 7.29 8.59 -3.61
N LEU A 53 8.11 8.12 -2.68
CA LEU A 53 7.64 7.35 -1.53
C LEU A 53 6.72 8.17 -0.60
N SER A 54 7.06 9.44 -0.38
CA SER A 54 6.24 10.36 0.41
C SER A 54 4.89 10.61 -0.26
N GLU A 55 4.87 10.77 -1.58
CA GLU A 55 3.63 10.92 -2.33
C GLU A 55 2.79 9.65 -2.30
N ALA A 56 3.39 8.46 -2.45
CA ALA A 56 2.67 7.20 -2.36
C ALA A 56 1.99 7.02 -0.99
N ARG A 57 2.68 7.41 0.10
CA ARG A 57 2.14 7.41 1.46
C ARG A 57 1.00 8.43 1.62
N ARG A 58 1.18 9.65 1.11
CA ARG A 58 0.14 10.68 1.11
C ARG A 58 -1.10 10.21 0.36
N ALA A 59 -0.93 9.64 -0.84
CA ALA A 59 -2.01 9.07 -1.62
C ALA A 59 -2.75 7.95 -0.87
N THR A 60 -2.02 7.08 -0.16
CA THR A 60 -2.62 6.04 0.69
C THR A 60 -3.46 6.64 1.83
N GLN A 61 -2.98 7.70 2.48
CA GLN A 61 -3.70 8.38 3.56
C GLN A 61 -4.98 9.05 3.06
N LEU A 62 -4.96 9.58 1.83
CA LEU A 62 -6.11 10.19 1.16
C LEU A 62 -7.07 9.16 0.55
N GLY A 63 -6.84 7.85 0.73
CA GLY A 63 -7.65 6.80 0.12
C GLY A 63 -7.46 6.62 -1.39
N ASN A 64 -6.53 7.35 -2.00
CA ASN A 64 -6.20 7.21 -3.42
C ASN A 64 -5.28 5.99 -3.64
N TYR A 65 -5.86 4.81 -3.46
CA TYR A 65 -5.14 3.54 -3.52
C TYR A 65 -4.63 3.21 -4.92
N GLN A 66 -5.32 3.65 -5.99
CA GLN A 66 -4.85 3.46 -7.36
C GLN A 66 -3.53 4.20 -7.61
N TRP A 67 -3.47 5.48 -7.26
CA TRP A 67 -2.25 6.27 -7.43
C TRP A 67 -1.13 5.79 -6.52
N ALA A 68 -1.45 5.45 -5.27
CA ALA A 68 -0.48 4.86 -4.35
C ALA A 68 0.11 3.55 -4.93
N ALA A 69 -0.74 2.63 -5.41
CA ALA A 69 -0.30 1.37 -6.01
C ALA A 69 0.57 1.60 -7.24
N ALA A 70 0.21 2.56 -8.10
CA ALA A 70 0.99 2.91 -9.27
C ALA A 70 2.40 3.41 -8.92
N ILE A 71 2.52 4.28 -7.89
CA ILE A 71 3.83 4.76 -7.43
C ILE A 71 4.63 3.64 -6.76
N TYR A 72 4.03 2.88 -5.83
CA TYR A 72 4.73 1.78 -5.15
C TYR A 72 5.22 0.72 -6.14
N PHE A 73 4.40 0.34 -7.12
CA PHE A 73 4.79 -0.60 -8.14
C PHE A 73 5.93 -0.04 -9.01
N SER A 74 5.85 1.23 -9.41
CA SER A 74 6.92 1.89 -10.17
C SER A 74 8.23 1.97 -9.38
N LEU A 75 8.16 2.27 -8.08
CA LEU A 75 9.32 2.26 -7.18
C LEU A 75 9.91 0.86 -7.06
N LEU A 76 9.08 -0.18 -6.98
CA LEU A 76 9.53 -1.56 -6.86
C LEU A 76 10.30 -2.06 -8.10
N GLN A 77 10.00 -1.53 -9.29
CA GLN A 77 10.75 -1.84 -10.52
C GLN A 77 12.20 -1.35 -10.47
N VAL A 78 12.45 -0.22 -9.79
CA VAL A 78 13.80 0.39 -9.71
C VAL A 78 14.52 -0.04 -8.43
N TYR A 79 13.78 -0.16 -7.33
CA TYR A 79 14.29 -0.48 -6.00
C TYR A 79 13.55 -1.70 -5.44
N PRO A 80 13.91 -2.92 -5.86
CA PRO A 80 13.22 -4.13 -5.44
C PRO A 80 13.46 -4.38 -3.94
N SER A 81 12.45 -4.12 -3.13
CA SER A 81 12.49 -4.19 -1.66
C SER A 81 11.30 -4.97 -1.11
N ALA A 82 11.55 -5.79 -0.09
CA ALA A 82 10.49 -6.46 0.65
C ALA A 82 9.46 -5.50 1.24
N ASP A 83 9.92 -4.39 1.82
CA ASP A 83 9.07 -3.42 2.50
C ASP A 83 8.13 -2.71 1.51
N LEU A 84 8.64 -2.32 0.32
CA LEU A 84 7.81 -1.73 -0.74
C LEU A 84 6.77 -2.71 -1.26
N ALA A 85 7.15 -3.97 -1.47
CA ALA A 85 6.22 -5.00 -1.94
C ALA A 85 5.14 -5.35 -0.91
N GLY A 86 5.50 -5.36 0.38
CA GLY A 86 4.54 -5.54 1.47
C GLY A 86 3.49 -4.43 1.51
N GLN A 87 3.93 -3.18 1.36
CA GLN A 87 3.02 -2.03 1.31
C GLN A 87 2.16 -2.03 0.06
N LEU A 88 2.72 -2.37 -1.10
CA LEU A 88 1.96 -2.54 -2.33
C LEU A 88 0.85 -3.58 -2.14
N GLY A 89 1.16 -4.73 -1.53
CA GLY A 89 0.14 -5.76 -1.26
C GLY A 89 -0.98 -5.26 -0.36
N ASN A 90 -0.66 -4.50 0.69
CA ASN A 90 -1.67 -3.89 1.58
C ASN A 90 -2.58 -2.91 0.83
N ILE A 91 -2.03 -2.13 -0.08
CA ILE A 91 -2.78 -1.16 -0.88
C ILE A 91 -3.67 -1.87 -1.90
N LEU A 92 -3.14 -2.88 -2.58
CA LEU A 92 -3.90 -3.68 -3.55
C LEU A 92 -5.05 -4.43 -2.88
N TRP A 93 -4.86 -4.93 -1.65
CA TRP A 93 -5.95 -5.53 -0.88
C TRP A 93 -7.08 -4.52 -0.63
N ARG A 94 -6.74 -3.31 -0.19
CA ARG A 94 -7.73 -2.23 0.03
C ARG A 94 -8.39 -1.75 -1.26
N LEU A 95 -7.69 -1.87 -2.38
CA LEU A 95 -8.21 -1.57 -3.71
C LEU A 95 -9.20 -2.64 -4.22
N GLY A 96 -9.34 -3.78 -3.52
CA GLY A 96 -10.18 -4.89 -3.97
C GLY A 96 -9.49 -5.81 -4.97
N GLU A 97 -8.15 -5.82 -4.99
CA GLU A 97 -7.31 -6.58 -5.92
C GLU A 97 -6.56 -7.72 -5.20
N PRO A 98 -7.27 -8.74 -4.66
CA PRO A 98 -6.67 -9.75 -3.79
C PRO A 98 -5.62 -10.62 -4.51
N THR A 99 -5.82 -10.90 -5.80
CA THR A 99 -4.86 -11.67 -6.61
C THR A 99 -3.53 -10.94 -6.75
N TRP A 100 -3.57 -9.63 -6.97
CA TRP A 100 -2.35 -8.81 -7.04
C TRP A 100 -1.74 -8.60 -5.66
N ALA A 101 -2.55 -8.44 -4.62
CA ALA A 101 -2.09 -8.38 -3.24
C ALA A 101 -1.31 -9.63 -2.84
N HIS A 102 -1.86 -10.82 -3.12
CA HIS A 102 -1.20 -12.10 -2.92
C HIS A 102 0.17 -12.15 -3.59
N ARG A 103 0.25 -11.75 -4.87
CA ARG A 103 1.53 -11.73 -5.63
C ARG A 103 2.55 -10.77 -5.01
N ALA A 104 2.12 -9.57 -4.62
CA ALA A 104 3.00 -8.58 -4.00
C ALA A 104 3.53 -9.05 -2.63
N TRP A 105 2.66 -9.62 -1.79
CA TRP A 105 3.04 -10.21 -0.50
C TRP A 105 3.96 -11.42 -0.65
N ARG A 106 3.70 -12.30 -1.62
CA ARG A 106 4.59 -13.43 -1.93
C ARG A 106 5.98 -12.94 -2.32
N TYR A 107 6.05 -11.93 -3.17
CA TYR A 107 7.32 -11.31 -3.54
C TYR A 107 8.03 -10.69 -2.32
N ALA A 108 7.30 -9.98 -1.45
CA ALA A 108 7.85 -9.43 -0.22
C ALA A 108 8.48 -10.51 0.67
N ALA A 109 7.76 -11.62 0.89
CA ALA A 109 8.26 -12.74 1.69
C ALA A 109 9.50 -13.40 1.06
N GLN A 110 9.53 -13.57 -0.27
CA GLN A 110 10.69 -14.09 -0.98
C GLN A 110 11.92 -13.19 -0.79
N ARG A 111 11.75 -11.87 -0.87
CA ARG A 111 12.86 -10.91 -0.66
C ARG A 111 13.37 -10.96 0.78
N LEU A 112 12.47 -11.01 1.78
CA LEU A 112 12.89 -11.17 3.19
C LEU A 112 13.72 -12.44 3.41
N ILE A 113 13.32 -13.56 2.78
CA ILE A 113 14.04 -14.83 2.89
C ILE A 113 15.41 -14.74 2.20
N GLN A 114 15.46 -14.18 0.98
CA GLN A 114 16.71 -13.98 0.23
C GLN A 114 17.69 -13.06 0.96
N GLU A 115 17.19 -12.03 1.65
CA GLU A 115 17.98 -11.10 2.47
C GLU A 115 18.42 -11.72 3.81
N GLY A 116 18.07 -12.98 4.10
CA GLY A 116 18.37 -13.63 5.38
C GLY A 116 17.57 -13.10 6.56
N ARG A 117 16.55 -12.25 6.32
CA ARG A 117 15.67 -11.65 7.35
C ARG A 117 14.57 -12.63 7.76
N ILE A 118 14.96 -13.82 8.22
CA ILE A 118 14.06 -14.95 8.52
C ILE A 118 13.02 -14.59 9.59
N ASP A 119 13.40 -13.86 10.65
CA ASP A 119 12.45 -13.45 11.68
C ASP A 119 11.43 -12.43 11.17
N ALA A 120 11.84 -11.53 10.27
CA ALA A 120 10.92 -10.60 9.62
C ALA A 120 9.94 -11.36 8.72
N ALA A 121 10.41 -12.34 7.94
CA ALA A 121 9.53 -13.19 7.12
C ALA A 121 8.52 -13.98 7.98
N ARG A 122 8.94 -14.48 9.15
CA ARG A 122 8.05 -15.19 10.08
C ARG A 122 6.97 -14.27 10.66
N LYS A 123 7.35 -13.07 11.11
CA LYS A 123 6.41 -12.04 11.58
C LYS A 123 5.44 -11.63 10.48
N PHE A 124 5.95 -11.43 9.27
CA PHE A 124 5.15 -11.07 8.10
C PHE A 124 4.09 -12.13 7.78
N ALA A 125 4.46 -13.42 7.75
CA ALA A 125 3.51 -14.52 7.57
C ALA A 125 2.46 -14.58 8.68
N HIS A 126 2.83 -14.29 9.94
CA HIS A 126 1.87 -14.25 11.04
C HIS A 126 0.82 -13.15 10.84
N THR A 127 1.24 -11.95 10.47
CA THR A 127 0.34 -10.83 10.15
C THR A 127 -0.56 -11.15 8.97
N LEU A 128 -0.03 -11.78 7.92
CA LEU A 128 -0.79 -12.13 6.73
C LEU A 128 -1.88 -13.17 6.97
N ARG A 129 -1.77 -14.00 8.01
CA ARG A 129 -2.72 -15.10 8.26
C ARG A 129 -4.18 -14.64 8.37
N GLN A 130 -4.41 -13.38 8.78
CA GLN A 130 -5.75 -12.80 8.88
C GLN A 130 -6.37 -12.42 7.51
N PHE A 131 -5.53 -12.19 6.50
CA PHE A 131 -5.94 -11.72 5.17
C PHE A 131 -5.81 -12.81 4.12
N ASP A 132 -4.70 -13.56 4.16
CA ASP A 132 -4.38 -14.65 3.25
C ASP A 132 -3.70 -15.81 4.02
N PRO A 133 -4.51 -16.70 4.64
CA PRO A 133 -3.98 -17.82 5.43
C PRO A 133 -3.20 -18.82 4.55
N ALA A 134 -3.60 -19.00 3.29
CA ALA A 134 -2.93 -19.92 2.38
C ALA A 134 -1.49 -19.45 2.08
N LEU A 135 -1.31 -18.16 1.79
CA LEU A 135 0.03 -17.59 1.59
C LEU A 135 0.86 -17.62 2.88
N ALA A 136 0.25 -17.33 4.03
CA ALA A 136 0.94 -17.42 5.32
C ALA A 136 1.50 -18.83 5.57
N ASP A 137 0.71 -19.87 5.32
CA ASP A 137 1.12 -21.27 5.48
C ASP A 137 2.19 -21.68 4.42
N GLU A 138 2.10 -21.15 3.20
CA GLU A 138 3.14 -21.32 2.17
C GLU A 138 4.49 -20.77 2.69
N ILE A 139 4.50 -19.51 3.17
CA ILE A 139 5.72 -18.85 3.67
C ILE A 139 6.31 -19.63 4.84
N GLN A 140 5.49 -20.04 5.81
CA GLN A 140 5.95 -20.84 6.96
C GLN A 140 6.58 -22.17 6.53
N SER A 141 5.99 -22.83 5.53
CA SER A 141 6.53 -24.08 4.96
C SER A 141 7.87 -23.88 4.26
N HIS A 142 8.06 -22.74 3.58
CA HIS A 142 9.35 -22.36 2.98
C HIS A 142 10.42 -22.08 4.05
N LEU A 143 10.06 -21.37 5.13
CA LEU A 143 10.99 -21.07 6.22
C LEU A 143 11.48 -22.34 6.92
N ARG A 144 10.58 -23.31 7.19
CA ARG A 144 10.94 -24.60 7.80
C ARG A 144 11.93 -25.38 6.92
N ARG A 145 11.65 -25.47 5.60
CA ARG A 145 12.54 -26.16 4.65
C ARG A 145 13.92 -25.51 4.58
N SER A 146 13.98 -24.19 4.55
CA SER A 146 15.25 -23.44 4.48
C SER A 146 16.08 -23.61 5.75
N SER A 147 15.43 -23.61 6.93
CA SER A 147 16.11 -23.86 8.21
C SER A 147 16.66 -25.29 8.31
N SER A 148 15.92 -26.29 7.81
CA SER A 148 16.38 -27.69 7.82
C SER A 148 17.53 -27.95 6.85
N ALA A 149 17.58 -27.22 5.72
CA ALA A 149 18.70 -27.31 4.78
C ALA A 149 19.99 -26.73 5.37
N ALA A 150 19.91 -25.56 6.02
CA ALA A 150 21.06 -24.93 6.67
C ALA A 150 21.65 -25.77 7.82
N HIS A 151 20.85 -26.63 8.46
CA HIS A 151 21.31 -27.52 9.53
C HIS A 151 21.93 -28.84 9.03
N LYS A 152 21.79 -29.15 7.73
CA LYS A 152 22.25 -30.40 7.11
C LYS A 152 23.61 -30.30 6.40
N GLU A 153 24.31 -29.18 6.51
CA GLU A 153 25.71 -29.06 6.06
C GLU A 153 26.70 -29.20 7.24
N PRO A 154 27.00 -30.42 7.73
CA PRO A 154 28.21 -30.64 8.49
C PRO A 154 29.39 -30.72 7.52
N HIS A 155 30.40 -29.88 7.80
CA HIS A 155 31.74 -29.88 7.24
C HIS A 155 32.20 -31.23 6.69
N SER A 156 32.55 -31.27 5.40
CA SER A 156 33.50 -32.23 4.83
C SER A 156 34.84 -31.52 4.62
#